data_AF-A0AAW2QMP2-F1
#
_entry.id   AF-A0AAW2QMP2-F1
#
_cell.length_a   1.000
_cell.length_b   1.000
_cell.length_c   1.000
_cell.angle_alpha   90.00
_cell.angle_beta   90.00
_cell.angle_gamma   90.00
#
_symmetry.space_group_name_H-M   'P 1'
#
loop_
_entity.id
_entity.type
_entity.pdbx_description
1 polymer ?
#
loop_
_entity_poly.entity_id
_entity_poly.type
_entity_poly.pdbx_seq_one_letter_code
_entity_poly.pdbx_strand_id
1 'polypeptide(L)'
;MGYNLAEGLRNKPGWLGLICFVDRFQVLGLLVEVMRKSFEKHLSRVLPVLRNILQSALSAVTSIQQNSSDEAVASFWKEAYYSLVLLEKLLCQFHNLFFDREFEDIWETICEFLLHPHLWLRNISNRILSVYFAAVTTACRDKEVSMGTFFLMKPSILFLAAVYLCCQLKVPLIDDAAGVIIMQNLVFSICGLHSLLVDLEFVDVPNFWSNLERGEQERFLKAFGALDPRKGRMILASFTSDASGQQNQHQHPFISYLLQRIGKITFQMDDNQMKIVFNCFKSVSPKLLGCYGISSPLAMMISIIMHIYCCCLCTESLKVILEKLFQPNRKNLKVKRDKRKQEEKIMAVVNPTRNAKRKLRIAAKHRAHKKRKIMTMKMGRWM
;
A
#
# COMPACT_ATOMS: atom_id res chain seq x y z
N MET A 1 -30.71 -38.19 -11.83
CA MET A 1 -29.90 -37.85 -13.01
C MET A 1 -28.85 -36.82 -12.62
N GLY A 2 -27.70 -37.31 -12.14
CA GLY A 2 -26.57 -36.48 -11.76
C GLY A 2 -25.68 -36.26 -12.97
N TYR A 3 -25.83 -35.11 -13.63
CA TYR A 3 -24.79 -34.63 -14.52
C TYR A 3 -23.69 -34.04 -13.64
N ASN A 4 -22.51 -34.67 -13.69
CA ASN A 4 -21.26 -34.13 -13.15
C ASN A 4 -21.06 -32.72 -13.72
N LEU A 5 -21.35 -31.69 -12.91
CA LEU A 5 -21.14 -30.29 -13.26
C LEU A 5 -19.67 -30.02 -13.60
N ALA A 6 -18.75 -30.87 -13.13
CA ALA A 6 -17.31 -30.78 -13.37
C ALA A 6 -16.84 -31.39 -14.71
N GLU A 7 -17.52 -32.39 -15.27
CA GLU A 7 -17.08 -33.06 -16.52
C GLU A 7 -17.58 -32.34 -17.78
N GLY A 8 -18.76 -31.71 -17.73
CA GLY A 8 -19.26 -30.89 -18.83
C GLY A 8 -18.45 -29.61 -19.10
N LEU A 9 -17.53 -29.25 -18.19
CA LEU A 9 -16.71 -28.04 -18.24
C LEU A 9 -15.44 -28.18 -19.08
N ARG A 10 -15.02 -29.41 -19.43
CA ARG A 10 -13.69 -29.64 -20.04
C ARG A 10 -13.68 -29.70 -21.57
N ASN A 11 -14.84 -29.85 -22.23
CA ASN A 11 -14.91 -30.26 -23.64
C ASN A 11 -15.67 -29.33 -24.61
N LYS A 12 -15.85 -28.03 -24.32
CA LYS A 12 -16.28 -27.08 -25.35
C LYS A 12 -15.14 -26.10 -25.69
N PRO A 13 -14.53 -26.19 -26.89
CA PRO A 13 -13.49 -25.26 -27.29
C PRO A 13 -14.11 -23.88 -27.56
N GLY A 14 -13.45 -22.82 -27.08
CA GLY A 14 -13.70 -21.43 -27.49
C GLY A 14 -14.77 -20.64 -26.73
N TRP A 15 -15.01 -19.42 -27.22
CA TRP A 15 -15.84 -18.34 -26.66
C TRP A 15 -17.24 -18.76 -26.18
N LEU A 16 -17.83 -19.82 -26.76
CA LEU A 16 -19.13 -20.36 -26.36
C LEU A 16 -19.12 -21.00 -24.96
N GLY A 17 -18.02 -21.66 -24.58
CA GLY A 17 -17.85 -22.19 -23.21
C GLY A 17 -17.76 -21.07 -22.18
N LEU A 18 -17.07 -19.98 -22.55
CA LEU A 18 -16.89 -18.77 -21.76
C LEU A 18 -18.22 -18.03 -21.54
N ILE A 19 -19.01 -17.83 -22.61
CA ILE A 19 -20.32 -17.16 -22.54
C ILE A 19 -21.26 -17.94 -21.60
N CYS A 20 -21.41 -19.25 -21.82
CA CYS A 20 -22.23 -20.08 -20.92
C CYS A 20 -21.74 -20.07 -19.47
N PHE A 21 -20.44 -19.89 -19.24
CA PHE A 21 -19.88 -19.76 -17.89
C PHE A 21 -20.23 -18.42 -17.25
N VAL A 22 -20.01 -17.31 -17.96
CA VAL A 22 -20.35 -15.96 -17.48
C VAL A 22 -21.83 -15.86 -17.12
N ASP A 23 -22.71 -16.32 -18.00
CA ASP A 23 -24.16 -16.28 -17.78
C ASP A 23 -24.55 -17.07 -16.53
N ARG A 24 -23.91 -18.22 -16.29
CA ARG A 24 -24.15 -19.03 -15.07
C ARG A 24 -23.77 -18.32 -13.79
N PHE A 25 -22.64 -17.61 -13.74
CA PHE A 25 -22.23 -16.88 -12.52
C PHE A 25 -23.10 -15.66 -12.27
N GLN A 26 -23.55 -14.97 -13.32
CA GLN A 26 -24.50 -13.88 -13.19
C GLN A 26 -25.85 -14.37 -12.66
N VAL A 27 -26.36 -15.48 -13.21
CA VAL A 27 -27.60 -16.13 -12.74
C VAL A 27 -27.45 -16.60 -11.29
N LEU A 28 -26.31 -17.20 -10.92
CA LEU A 28 -26.03 -17.58 -9.53
C LEU A 28 -26.01 -16.36 -8.60
N GLY A 29 -25.43 -15.24 -9.05
CA GLY A 29 -25.45 -13.99 -8.30
C GLY A 29 -26.87 -13.46 -8.05
N LEU A 30 -27.74 -13.52 -9.05
CA LEU A 30 -29.16 -13.18 -8.89
C LEU A 30 -29.85 -14.16 -7.93
N LEU A 31 -29.53 -15.45 -8.04
CA LEU A 31 -30.12 -16.50 -7.20
C LEU A 31 -29.75 -16.31 -5.72
N VAL A 32 -28.53 -15.88 -5.43
CA VAL A 32 -28.10 -15.51 -4.06
C VAL A 32 -28.96 -14.37 -3.50
N GLU A 33 -29.22 -13.33 -4.27
CA GLU A 33 -30.01 -12.16 -3.86
C GLU A 33 -31.49 -12.52 -3.62
N VAL A 34 -32.04 -13.41 -4.45
CA VAL A 34 -33.45 -13.85 -4.39
C VAL A 34 -33.66 -14.88 -3.29
N MET A 35 -32.84 -15.93 -3.24
CA MET A 35 -33.00 -17.04 -2.30
C MET A 35 -32.51 -16.71 -0.88
N ARG A 36 -31.55 -15.78 -0.75
CA ARG A 36 -30.97 -15.36 0.54
C ARG A 36 -30.59 -16.58 1.40
N LYS A 37 -31.18 -16.71 2.60
CA LYS A 37 -30.91 -17.83 3.53
C LYS A 37 -31.08 -19.21 2.89
N SER A 38 -32.04 -19.39 1.98
CA SER A 38 -32.26 -20.69 1.33
C SER A 38 -31.13 -21.12 0.39
N PHE A 39 -30.23 -20.18 0.02
CA PHE A 39 -29.04 -20.49 -0.78
C PHE A 39 -27.92 -21.12 0.05
N GLU A 40 -27.96 -21.05 1.38
CA GLU A 40 -26.90 -21.53 2.27
C GLU A 40 -26.53 -23.00 2.02
N LYS A 41 -27.53 -23.85 1.73
CA LYS A 41 -27.35 -25.27 1.37
C LYS A 41 -26.52 -25.51 0.10
N HIS A 42 -26.31 -24.48 -0.72
CA HIS A 42 -25.53 -24.55 -1.95
C HIS A 42 -24.09 -24.04 -1.78
N LEU A 43 -23.75 -23.40 -0.65
CA LEU A 43 -22.41 -22.84 -0.40
C LEU A 43 -21.32 -23.91 -0.49
N SER A 44 -21.56 -25.10 0.08
CA SER A 44 -20.62 -26.23 0.05
C SER A 44 -20.27 -26.71 -1.36
N ARG A 45 -21.11 -26.41 -2.37
CA ARG A 45 -20.85 -26.74 -3.78
C ARG A 45 -20.24 -25.56 -4.54
N VAL A 46 -20.62 -24.33 -4.20
CA VAL A 46 -20.21 -23.13 -4.92
C VAL A 46 -18.81 -22.65 -4.50
N LEU A 47 -18.50 -22.68 -3.20
CA LEU A 47 -17.25 -22.14 -2.67
C LEU A 47 -15.99 -22.88 -3.17
N PRO A 48 -15.96 -24.23 -3.27
CA PRO A 48 -14.80 -24.92 -3.83
C PRO A 48 -14.57 -24.58 -5.31
N VAL A 49 -15.65 -24.42 -6.08
CA VAL A 49 -15.56 -24.04 -7.50
C VAL A 49 -14.97 -22.64 -7.63
N LEU A 50 -15.50 -21.69 -6.85
CA LEU A 50 -15.00 -20.32 -6.79
C LEU A 50 -13.50 -20.29 -6.47
N ARG A 51 -13.09 -21.00 -5.42
CA ARG A 51 -11.69 -21.12 -5.00
C ARG A 51 -10.80 -21.63 -6.13
N ASN A 52 -11.19 -22.73 -6.77
CA ASN A 52 -10.42 -23.31 -7.87
C ASN A 52 -10.24 -22.33 -9.03
N ILE A 53 -11.27 -21.55 -9.37
CA ILE A 53 -11.20 -20.56 -10.45
C ILE A 53 -10.20 -19.45 -10.08
N LEU A 54 -10.31 -18.90 -8.87
CA LEU A 54 -9.42 -17.82 -8.43
C LEU A 54 -7.95 -18.29 -8.37
N GLN A 55 -7.69 -19.48 -7.83
CA GLN A 55 -6.35 -20.07 -7.80
C GLN A 55 -5.82 -20.35 -9.21
N SER A 56 -6.66 -20.81 -10.13
CA SER A 56 -6.26 -21.04 -11.53
C SER A 56 -5.84 -19.74 -12.21
N ALA A 57 -6.60 -18.66 -11.99
CA ALA A 57 -6.26 -17.34 -12.52
C ALA A 57 -4.95 -16.79 -11.93
N LEU A 58 -4.69 -17.02 -10.65
CA LEU A 58 -3.43 -16.61 -10.01
C LEU A 58 -2.23 -17.40 -10.54
N SER A 59 -2.36 -18.72 -10.69
CA SER A 59 -1.32 -19.58 -11.25
C SER A 59 -0.97 -19.21 -12.69
N ALA A 60 -1.96 -18.81 -13.50
CA ALA A 60 -1.75 -18.33 -14.85
C ALA A 60 -0.89 -17.06 -14.90
N VAL A 61 -1.00 -16.14 -13.93
CA VAL A 61 -0.13 -14.95 -13.86
C VAL A 61 1.31 -15.32 -13.51
N THR A 62 1.50 -16.27 -12.60
CA THR A 62 2.83 -16.71 -12.17
C THR A 62 3.58 -17.41 -13.31
N SER A 63 2.90 -18.20 -14.13
CA SER A 63 3.52 -18.88 -15.28
C SER A 63 3.95 -17.89 -16.38
N ILE A 64 3.21 -16.79 -16.57
CA ILE A 64 3.57 -15.70 -17.51
C ILE A 64 4.84 -14.97 -17.08
N GLN A 65 5.03 -14.75 -15.77
CA GLN A 65 6.25 -14.11 -15.27
C GLN A 65 7.51 -14.97 -15.47
N GLN A 66 7.34 -16.29 -15.69
CA GLN A 66 8.43 -17.23 -15.91
C GLN A 66 8.63 -17.60 -17.40
N ASN A 67 7.58 -17.50 -18.24
CA ASN A 67 7.62 -17.87 -19.65
C ASN A 67 7.19 -16.69 -20.54
N SER A 68 8.11 -16.19 -21.38
CA SER A 68 7.89 -15.06 -22.31
C SER A 68 7.06 -15.44 -23.55
N SER A 69 5.92 -16.12 -23.38
CA SER A 69 5.00 -16.50 -24.46
C SER A 69 3.65 -15.81 -24.24
N ASP A 70 3.31 -14.88 -25.14
CA ASP A 70 2.21 -13.92 -25.04
C ASP A 70 0.80 -14.50 -25.30
N GLU A 71 0.65 -15.80 -25.58
CA GLU A 71 -0.61 -16.32 -26.15
C GLU A 71 -1.61 -16.88 -25.11
N ALA A 72 -1.20 -17.17 -23.87
CA ALA A 72 -2.07 -17.78 -22.85
C ALA A 72 -2.72 -16.78 -21.87
N VAL A 73 -2.37 -15.49 -21.94
CA VAL A 73 -2.77 -14.44 -20.97
C VAL A 73 -4.27 -14.11 -21.01
N ALA A 74 -4.97 -14.50 -22.08
CA ALA A 74 -6.35 -14.10 -22.30
C ALA A 74 -7.42 -14.96 -21.57
N SER A 75 -7.10 -16.13 -21.02
CA SER A 75 -8.14 -17.17 -20.86
C SER A 75 -8.82 -17.34 -19.50
N PHE A 76 -8.43 -16.68 -18.41
CA PHE A 76 -9.05 -16.94 -17.08
C PHE A 76 -9.49 -15.71 -16.28
N TRP A 77 -9.14 -14.50 -16.71
CA TRP A 77 -9.46 -13.29 -15.92
C TRP A 77 -10.96 -13.02 -15.86
N LYS A 78 -11.73 -13.41 -16.88
CA LYS A 78 -13.19 -13.21 -16.94
C LYS A 78 -13.88 -14.08 -15.91
N GLU A 79 -13.51 -15.34 -15.84
CA GLU A 79 -14.03 -16.30 -14.88
C GLU A 79 -13.72 -15.90 -13.45
N ALA A 80 -12.48 -15.47 -13.20
CA ALA A 80 -12.09 -14.92 -11.91
C ALA A 80 -12.91 -13.65 -11.58
N TYR A 81 -13.14 -12.77 -12.56
CA TYR A 81 -13.90 -11.54 -12.34
C TYR A 81 -15.35 -11.84 -11.92
N TYR A 82 -16.07 -12.67 -12.67
CA TYR A 82 -17.44 -13.02 -12.32
C TYR A 82 -17.54 -13.87 -11.05
N SER A 83 -16.50 -14.64 -10.74
CA SER A 83 -16.38 -15.34 -9.45
C SER A 83 -16.25 -14.37 -8.29
N LEU A 84 -15.46 -13.30 -8.43
CA LEU A 84 -15.35 -12.24 -7.41
C LEU A 84 -16.64 -11.43 -7.29
N VAL A 85 -17.35 -11.16 -8.39
CA VAL A 85 -18.68 -10.52 -8.34
C VAL A 85 -19.68 -11.40 -7.58
N LEU A 86 -19.67 -12.71 -7.81
CA LEU A 86 -20.48 -13.65 -7.03
C LEU A 86 -20.07 -13.64 -5.55
N LEU A 87 -18.76 -13.63 -5.25
CA LEU A 87 -18.25 -13.57 -3.89
C LEU A 87 -18.73 -12.32 -3.15
N GLU A 88 -18.68 -11.15 -3.80
CA GLU A 88 -19.19 -9.89 -3.24
C GLU A 88 -20.66 -10.04 -2.81
N LYS A 89 -21.51 -10.62 -3.68
CA LYS A 89 -22.92 -10.88 -3.36
C LYS A 89 -23.10 -11.88 -2.22
N LEU A 90 -22.29 -12.94 -2.19
CA LEU A 90 -22.31 -13.92 -1.11
C LEU A 90 -21.98 -13.27 0.24
N LEU A 91 -20.94 -12.44 0.28
CA LEU A 91 -20.53 -11.72 1.49
C LEU A 91 -21.61 -10.74 1.97
N CYS A 92 -22.34 -10.09 1.05
CA CYS A 92 -23.47 -9.23 1.41
C CYS A 92 -24.64 -10.00 2.06
N GLN A 93 -24.86 -11.26 1.70
CA GLN A 93 -25.95 -12.07 2.26
C GLN A 93 -25.51 -12.84 3.52
N PHE A 94 -24.31 -13.40 3.51
CA PHE A 94 -23.81 -14.35 4.50
C PHE A 94 -22.64 -13.74 5.28
N HIS A 95 -22.97 -12.96 6.31
CA HIS A 95 -21.99 -12.22 7.12
C HIS A 95 -21.04 -13.13 7.92
N ASN A 96 -21.42 -14.39 8.14
CA ASN A 96 -20.57 -15.40 8.78
C ASN A 96 -19.32 -15.72 7.94
N LEU A 97 -19.36 -15.54 6.62
CA LEU A 97 -18.25 -15.87 5.73
C LEU A 97 -17.06 -14.91 5.86
N PHE A 98 -17.23 -13.70 6.39
CA PHE A 98 -16.14 -12.72 6.50
C PHE A 98 -14.96 -13.22 7.33
N PHE A 99 -15.24 -13.90 8.44
CA PHE A 99 -14.24 -14.27 9.43
C PHE A 99 -14.10 -15.79 9.58
N ASP A 100 -14.67 -16.55 8.64
CA ASP A 100 -14.52 -17.99 8.59
C ASP A 100 -13.07 -18.34 8.17
N ARG A 101 -12.46 -19.27 8.90
CA ARG A 101 -11.11 -19.76 8.61
C ARG A 101 -11.02 -20.44 7.26
N GLU A 102 -12.12 -21.03 6.79
CA GLU A 102 -12.15 -21.63 5.46
C GLU A 102 -11.93 -20.60 4.35
N PHE A 103 -12.13 -19.30 4.60
CA PHE A 103 -11.96 -18.25 3.59
C PHE A 103 -10.58 -17.61 3.56
N GLU A 104 -9.66 -17.98 4.46
CA GLU A 104 -8.34 -17.32 4.57
C GLU A 104 -7.53 -17.35 3.27
N ASP A 105 -7.55 -18.45 2.53
CA ASP A 105 -6.85 -18.57 1.23
C ASP A 105 -7.53 -17.75 0.10
N ILE A 106 -8.86 -17.62 0.15
CA ILE A 106 -9.61 -16.74 -0.75
C ILE A 106 -9.23 -15.29 -0.47
N TRP A 107 -9.14 -14.90 0.81
CA TRP A 107 -8.70 -13.57 1.23
C TRP A 107 -7.26 -13.27 0.77
N GLU A 108 -6.35 -14.23 0.92
CA GLU A 108 -4.99 -14.11 0.39
C GLU A 108 -4.99 -13.92 -1.12
N THR A 109 -5.81 -14.69 -1.86
CA THR A 109 -5.94 -14.56 -3.31
C THR A 109 -6.49 -13.19 -3.73
N ILE A 110 -7.44 -12.63 -2.97
CA ILE A 110 -7.97 -11.27 -3.20
C ILE A 110 -6.87 -10.22 -3.05
N CYS A 111 -6.00 -10.34 -2.03
CA CYS A 111 -4.85 -9.47 -1.84
C CYS A 111 -3.89 -9.54 -3.03
N GLU A 112 -3.62 -10.73 -3.56
CA GLU A 112 -2.80 -10.91 -4.77
C GLU A 112 -3.40 -10.21 -6.00
N PHE A 113 -4.72 -10.27 -6.16
CA PHE A 113 -5.40 -9.61 -7.26
C PHE A 113 -5.35 -8.08 -7.24
N LEU A 114 -4.93 -7.45 -6.14
CA LEU A 114 -4.68 -6.01 -6.10
C LEU A 114 -3.56 -5.58 -7.07
N LEU A 115 -2.65 -6.47 -7.47
CA LEU A 115 -1.64 -6.19 -8.50
C LEU A 115 -1.82 -7.03 -9.77
N HIS A 116 -3.01 -7.59 -9.98
CA HIS A 116 -3.30 -8.33 -11.20
C HIS A 116 -3.18 -7.42 -12.45
N PRO A 117 -2.62 -7.89 -13.58
CA PRO A 117 -2.50 -7.09 -14.80
C PRO A 117 -3.86 -6.51 -15.26
N HIS A 118 -4.89 -7.36 -15.24
CA HIS A 118 -6.24 -6.99 -15.64
C HIS A 118 -6.91 -6.01 -14.64
N LEU A 119 -7.37 -4.86 -15.14
CA LEU A 119 -7.95 -3.78 -14.33
C LEU A 119 -9.23 -4.18 -13.59
N TRP A 120 -10.12 -4.94 -14.22
CA TRP A 120 -11.40 -5.29 -13.58
C TRP A 120 -11.21 -6.17 -12.34
N LEU A 121 -10.18 -7.02 -12.34
CA LEU A 121 -9.82 -7.83 -11.17
C LEU A 121 -9.29 -6.95 -10.04
N ARG A 122 -8.42 -5.99 -10.35
CA ARG A 122 -7.97 -5.00 -9.36
C ARG A 122 -9.14 -4.22 -8.74
N ASN A 123 -10.08 -3.76 -9.57
CA ASN A 123 -11.20 -2.95 -9.11
C ASN A 123 -12.17 -3.74 -8.22
N ILE A 124 -12.56 -4.95 -8.62
CA ILE A 124 -13.47 -5.77 -7.79
C ILE A 124 -12.78 -6.23 -6.49
N SER A 125 -11.49 -6.57 -6.53
CA SER A 125 -10.73 -6.91 -5.32
C SER A 125 -10.62 -5.73 -4.34
N ASN A 126 -10.42 -4.51 -4.86
CA ASN A 126 -10.45 -3.29 -4.04
C ASN A 126 -11.80 -3.12 -3.33
N ARG A 127 -12.91 -3.32 -4.04
CA ARG A 127 -14.27 -3.22 -3.47
C ARG A 127 -14.49 -4.27 -2.39
N ILE A 128 -14.17 -5.54 -2.67
CA ILE A 128 -14.31 -6.64 -1.72
C ILE A 128 -13.47 -6.38 -0.46
N LEU A 129 -12.23 -5.90 -0.62
CA LEU A 129 -11.37 -5.51 0.49
C LEU A 129 -11.99 -4.40 1.35
N SER A 130 -12.62 -3.39 0.72
CA SER A 130 -13.34 -2.33 1.45
C SER A 130 -14.50 -2.88 2.27
N VAL A 131 -15.25 -3.82 1.71
CA VAL A 131 -16.36 -4.47 2.44
C VAL A 131 -15.81 -5.24 3.65
N TYR A 132 -14.68 -5.95 3.52
CA TYR A 132 -14.04 -6.61 4.65
C TYR A 132 -13.61 -5.61 5.74
N PHE A 133 -12.94 -4.52 5.37
CA PHE A 133 -12.52 -3.49 6.33
C PHE A 133 -13.72 -2.84 7.06
N ALA A 134 -14.82 -2.64 6.35
CA ALA A 134 -16.07 -2.18 6.96
C ALA A 134 -16.61 -3.20 7.96
N ALA A 135 -16.63 -4.49 7.60
CA ALA A 135 -17.08 -5.57 8.48
C ALA A 135 -16.22 -5.67 9.75
N VAL A 136 -14.89 -5.56 9.65
CA VAL A 136 -13.98 -5.51 10.82
C VAL A 136 -14.32 -4.32 11.71
N THR A 137 -14.50 -3.14 11.13
CA THR A 137 -14.81 -1.91 11.90
C THR A 137 -16.13 -2.05 12.67
N THR A 138 -17.13 -2.71 12.09
CA THR A 138 -18.38 -3.02 12.77
C THR A 138 -18.17 -4.07 13.86
N ALA A 139 -17.47 -5.16 13.57
CA ALA A 139 -17.20 -6.22 14.54
C ALA A 139 -16.41 -5.72 15.77
N CYS A 140 -15.40 -4.88 15.59
CA CYS A 140 -14.66 -4.27 16.69
C CYS A 140 -15.52 -3.34 17.56
N ARG A 141 -16.52 -2.67 16.97
CA ARG A 141 -17.45 -1.79 17.72
C ARG A 141 -18.48 -2.58 18.51
N ASP A 142 -19.02 -3.64 17.93
CA ASP A 142 -20.16 -4.36 18.50
C ASP A 142 -19.75 -5.45 19.50
N LYS A 143 -18.57 -6.05 19.32
CA LYS A 143 -18.16 -7.26 20.06
C LYS A 143 -16.91 -7.07 20.93
N GLU A 144 -16.37 -5.85 21.02
CA GLU A 144 -15.11 -5.54 21.72
C GLU A 144 -13.93 -6.48 21.35
N VAL A 145 -13.94 -7.03 20.15
CA VAL A 145 -12.88 -7.92 19.67
C VAL A 145 -11.72 -7.07 19.16
N SER A 146 -10.50 -7.41 19.59
CA SER A 146 -9.28 -6.76 19.10
C SER A 146 -9.13 -6.97 17.59
N MET A 147 -8.78 -5.90 16.87
CA MET A 147 -8.59 -5.93 15.41
C MET A 147 -7.60 -7.02 14.99
N GLY A 148 -6.58 -7.30 15.79
CA GLY A 148 -5.53 -8.27 15.48
C GLY A 148 -6.00 -9.73 15.38
N THR A 149 -7.23 -10.04 15.78
CA THR A 149 -7.77 -11.41 15.70
C THR A 149 -8.25 -11.80 14.30
N PHE A 150 -8.50 -10.83 13.43
CA PHE A 150 -9.03 -11.07 12.08
C PHE A 150 -7.89 -11.34 11.09
N PHE A 151 -8.10 -12.29 10.18
CA PHE A 151 -7.05 -12.75 9.25
C PHE A 151 -6.40 -11.59 8.47
N LEU A 152 -7.17 -10.76 7.76
CA LEU A 152 -6.59 -9.66 6.97
C LEU A 152 -6.00 -8.53 7.81
N MET A 153 -6.22 -8.54 9.12
CA MET A 153 -5.66 -7.55 10.04
C MET A 153 -4.26 -7.93 10.51
N LYS A 154 -3.72 -9.11 10.13
CA LYS A 154 -2.32 -9.44 10.41
C LYS A 154 -1.38 -8.33 9.90
N PRO A 155 -0.36 -7.89 10.66
CA PRO A 155 0.53 -6.82 10.25
C PRO A 155 1.18 -7.03 8.88
N SER A 156 1.57 -8.28 8.58
CA SER A 156 2.16 -8.67 7.30
C SER A 156 1.22 -8.42 6.11
N ILE A 157 -0.08 -8.72 6.28
CA ILE A 157 -1.10 -8.56 5.26
C ILE A 157 -1.50 -7.10 5.09
N LEU A 158 -1.69 -6.35 6.19
CA LEU A 158 -1.98 -4.91 6.11
C LEU A 158 -0.85 -4.14 5.42
N PHE A 159 0.41 -4.49 5.72
CA PHE A 159 1.55 -3.89 5.05
C PHE A 159 1.59 -4.23 3.55
N LEU A 160 1.34 -5.49 3.19
CA LEU A 160 1.27 -5.93 1.79
C LEU A 160 0.16 -5.18 1.03
N ALA A 161 -1.05 -5.13 1.59
CA ALA A 161 -2.19 -4.41 1.01
C ALA A 161 -1.85 -2.93 0.81
N ALA A 162 -1.29 -2.27 1.82
CA ALA A 162 -0.89 -0.86 1.70
C ALA A 162 0.12 -0.65 0.55
N VAL A 163 1.15 -1.50 0.43
CA VAL A 163 2.11 -1.42 -0.68
C VAL A 163 1.43 -1.63 -2.03
N TYR A 164 0.55 -2.63 -2.14
CA TYR A 164 -0.11 -2.97 -3.40
C TYR A 164 -1.02 -1.84 -3.88
N LEU A 165 -1.79 -1.25 -2.97
CA LEU A 165 -2.60 -0.06 -3.23
C LEU A 165 -1.74 1.12 -3.68
N CYS A 166 -0.57 1.34 -3.05
CA CYS A 166 0.36 2.38 -3.48
C CYS A 166 0.93 2.13 -4.88
N CYS A 167 1.18 0.88 -5.23
CA CYS A 167 1.65 0.50 -6.56
C CYS A 167 0.57 0.70 -7.62
N GLN A 168 -0.71 0.47 -7.31
CA GLN A 168 -1.81 0.78 -8.24
C GLN A 168 -1.87 2.27 -8.60
N LEU A 169 -1.59 3.15 -7.64
CA LEU A 169 -1.57 4.59 -7.87
C LEU A 169 -0.42 5.07 -8.78
N LYS A 170 0.53 4.19 -9.16
CA LYS A 170 1.58 4.52 -10.17
C LYS A 170 1.05 4.47 -11.60
N VAL A 171 -0.11 3.84 -11.82
CA VAL A 171 -0.72 3.67 -13.14
C VAL A 171 -1.95 4.58 -13.23
N PRO A 172 -2.12 5.37 -14.31
CA PRO A 172 -3.26 6.27 -14.47
C PRO A 172 -4.59 5.57 -14.12
N LEU A 173 -5.38 6.21 -13.26
CA LEU A 173 -6.68 5.71 -12.86
C LEU A 173 -7.71 6.09 -13.92
N ILE A 174 -8.59 5.15 -14.25
CA ILE A 174 -9.66 5.38 -15.24
C ILE A 174 -10.86 6.11 -14.62
N ASP A 175 -11.08 5.93 -13.31
CA ASP A 175 -12.28 6.40 -12.61
C ASP A 175 -11.93 6.97 -11.22
N ASP A 176 -12.54 8.12 -10.90
CA ASP A 176 -12.41 8.80 -9.61
C ASP A 176 -12.96 7.96 -8.46
N ALA A 177 -14.03 7.18 -8.67
CA ALA A 177 -14.60 6.33 -7.63
C ALA A 177 -13.63 5.20 -7.23
N ALA A 178 -12.94 4.59 -8.20
CA ALA A 178 -11.88 3.64 -7.93
C ALA A 178 -10.73 4.28 -7.12
N GLY A 179 -10.38 5.52 -7.42
CA GLY A 179 -9.39 6.30 -6.66
C GLY A 179 -9.79 6.53 -5.20
N VAL A 180 -11.06 6.82 -4.93
CA VAL A 180 -11.59 6.98 -3.56
C VAL A 180 -11.49 5.67 -2.78
N ILE A 181 -11.85 4.55 -3.40
CA ILE A 181 -11.78 3.22 -2.76
C ILE A 181 -10.33 2.87 -2.40
N ILE A 182 -9.40 3.05 -3.35
CA ILE A 182 -7.96 2.80 -3.11
C ILE A 182 -7.45 3.67 -1.95
N MET A 183 -7.85 4.95 -1.92
CA MET A 183 -7.49 5.88 -0.85
C MET A 183 -7.99 5.41 0.52
N GLN A 184 -9.26 5.05 0.62
CA GLN A 184 -9.86 4.58 1.87
C GLN A 184 -9.20 3.30 2.37
N ASN A 185 -8.98 2.33 1.48
CA ASN A 185 -8.29 1.09 1.80
C ASN A 185 -6.85 1.36 2.24
N LEU A 186 -6.13 2.26 1.58
CA LEU A 186 -4.75 2.61 1.92
C LEU A 186 -4.66 3.26 3.31
N VAL A 187 -5.56 4.22 3.59
CA VAL A 187 -5.67 4.84 4.91
C VAL A 187 -5.97 3.80 5.97
N PHE A 188 -6.93 2.90 5.71
CA PHE A 188 -7.29 1.83 6.64
C PHE A 188 -6.09 0.92 6.93
N SER A 189 -5.40 0.44 5.88
CA SER A 189 -4.26 -0.46 6.04
C SER A 189 -3.10 0.19 6.80
N ILE A 190 -2.74 1.44 6.51
CA ILE A 190 -1.65 2.14 7.21
C ILE A 190 -2.03 2.39 8.67
N CYS A 191 -3.25 2.85 8.93
CA CYS A 191 -3.69 3.13 10.30
C CYS A 191 -3.89 1.87 11.14
N GLY A 192 -4.47 0.82 10.56
CA GLY A 192 -4.62 -0.48 11.23
C GLY A 192 -3.26 -1.09 11.58
N LEU A 193 -2.31 -1.06 10.62
CA LEU A 193 -0.95 -1.52 10.87
C LEU A 193 -0.28 -0.70 11.98
N HIS A 194 -0.45 0.62 11.97
CA HIS A 194 0.06 1.49 13.02
C HIS A 194 -0.49 1.13 14.39
N SER A 195 -1.81 1.04 14.52
CA SER A 195 -2.47 0.68 15.78
C SER A 195 -1.95 -0.65 16.32
N LEU A 196 -1.88 -1.69 15.47
CA LEU A 196 -1.41 -3.01 15.90
C LEU A 196 0.06 -3.02 16.32
N LEU A 197 0.93 -2.29 15.61
CA LEU A 197 2.35 -2.22 16.00
C LEU A 197 2.57 -1.43 17.29
N VAL A 198 1.70 -0.46 17.59
CA VAL A 198 1.70 0.26 18.87
C VAL A 198 1.15 -0.62 19.99
N ASP A 199 0.01 -1.28 19.78
CA ASP A 199 -0.65 -2.13 20.77
C ASP A 199 0.19 -3.37 21.16
N LEU A 200 0.95 -3.91 20.20
CA LEU A 200 1.80 -5.08 20.42
C LEU A 200 3.19 -4.73 20.99
N GLU A 201 3.43 -3.45 21.33
CA GLU A 201 4.71 -2.95 21.85
C GLU A 201 5.94 -3.36 21.01
N PHE A 202 5.75 -3.62 19.72
CA PHE A 202 6.84 -4.00 18.80
C PHE A 202 7.68 -2.77 18.44
N VAL A 203 8.44 -2.28 19.41
CA VAL A 203 9.43 -1.22 19.24
C VAL A 203 10.74 -1.81 18.70
N ASP A 204 11.00 -3.09 19.00
CA ASP A 204 12.19 -3.81 18.55
C ASP A 204 11.91 -4.66 17.29
N VAL A 205 12.37 -4.15 16.15
CA VAL A 205 12.09 -4.74 14.82
C VAL A 205 12.74 -6.10 14.61
N PRO A 206 14.00 -6.35 15.02
CA PRO A 206 14.58 -7.69 15.02
C PRO A 206 13.74 -8.72 15.78
N ASN A 207 13.31 -8.41 17.01
CA ASN A 207 12.46 -9.32 17.80
C ASN A 207 11.07 -9.53 17.16
N PHE A 208 10.45 -8.46 16.66
CA PHE A 208 9.23 -8.58 15.87
C PHE A 208 9.44 -9.54 14.69
N TRP A 209 10.50 -9.35 13.91
CA TRP A 209 10.81 -10.14 12.73
C TRP A 209 11.06 -11.62 13.05
N SER A 210 11.79 -11.92 14.12
CA SER A 210 12.09 -13.30 14.53
C SER A 210 10.86 -14.06 15.02
N ASN A 211 9.85 -13.37 15.55
CA ASN A 211 8.61 -13.98 16.04
C ASN A 211 7.56 -14.22 14.94
N LEU A 212 7.80 -13.72 13.72
CA LEU A 212 6.89 -13.92 12.60
C LEU A 212 6.96 -15.35 12.06
N GLU A 213 5.81 -15.90 11.70
CA GLU A 213 5.76 -17.13 10.91
C GLU A 213 6.42 -16.93 9.54
N ARG A 214 6.94 -18.03 8.96
CA ARG A 214 7.60 -17.99 7.65
C ARG A 214 6.75 -17.31 6.57
N GLY A 215 5.45 -17.63 6.52
CA GLY A 215 4.53 -17.02 5.55
C GLY A 215 4.37 -15.50 5.74
N GLU A 216 4.45 -15.00 6.97
CA GLU A 216 4.41 -13.56 7.25
C GLU A 216 5.69 -12.84 6.82
N GLN A 217 6.85 -13.46 7.08
CA GLN A 217 8.14 -12.95 6.61
C GLN A 217 8.17 -12.89 5.07
N GLU A 218 7.66 -13.91 4.39
CA GLU A 218 7.55 -13.96 2.93
C GLU A 218 6.67 -12.81 2.39
N ARG A 219 5.54 -12.51 3.04
CA ARG A 219 4.68 -11.37 2.66
C ARG A 219 5.39 -10.03 2.83
N PHE A 220 6.15 -9.83 3.91
CA PHE A 220 6.97 -8.62 4.05
C PHE A 220 8.05 -8.53 2.97
N LEU A 221 8.78 -9.62 2.70
CA LEU A 221 9.79 -9.65 1.64
C LEU A 221 9.17 -9.29 0.28
N LYS A 222 8.00 -9.83 -0.02
CA LYS A 222 7.23 -9.54 -1.23
C LYS A 222 6.81 -8.08 -1.29
N ALA A 223 6.26 -7.54 -0.21
CA ALA A 223 5.85 -6.14 -0.10
C ALA A 223 7.03 -5.18 -0.27
N PHE A 224 8.15 -5.40 0.42
CA PHE A 224 9.35 -4.57 0.27
C PHE A 224 9.90 -4.62 -1.15
N GLY A 225 9.92 -5.80 -1.78
CA GLY A 225 10.29 -5.96 -3.19
C GLY A 225 9.40 -5.17 -4.14
N ALA A 226 8.09 -5.19 -3.94
CA ALA A 226 7.14 -4.42 -4.76
C ALA A 226 7.25 -2.90 -4.53
N LEU A 227 7.50 -2.48 -3.28
CA LEU A 227 7.59 -1.08 -2.89
C LEU A 227 8.84 -0.39 -3.48
N ASP A 228 9.98 -1.09 -3.45
CA ASP A 228 11.22 -0.67 -4.10
C ASP A 228 11.98 -1.89 -4.66
N PRO A 229 11.85 -2.20 -5.96
CA PRO A 229 12.52 -3.34 -6.57
C PRO A 229 14.05 -3.30 -6.48
N ARG A 230 14.65 -2.10 -6.34
CA ARG A 230 16.11 -1.94 -6.32
C ARG A 230 16.71 -2.07 -4.92
N LYS A 231 15.99 -1.61 -3.90
CA LYS A 231 16.53 -1.47 -2.53
C LYS A 231 15.67 -2.09 -1.44
N GLY A 232 14.43 -2.47 -1.73
CA GLY A 232 13.45 -2.88 -0.73
C GLY A 232 13.92 -4.05 0.12
N ARG A 233 14.42 -5.12 -0.50
CA ARG A 233 14.95 -6.30 0.23
C ARG A 233 16.17 -5.94 1.09
N MET A 234 17.08 -5.12 0.57
CA MET A 234 18.25 -4.66 1.34
C MET A 234 17.86 -3.79 2.54
N ILE A 235 16.85 -2.94 2.37
CA ILE A 235 16.35 -2.07 3.44
C ILE A 235 15.65 -2.91 4.52
N LEU A 236 14.85 -3.90 4.13
CA LEU A 236 14.27 -4.83 5.09
C LEU A 236 15.35 -5.55 5.90
N ALA A 237 16.37 -6.10 5.23
CA ALA A 237 17.50 -6.74 5.90
C ALA A 237 18.23 -5.80 6.88
N SER A 238 18.31 -4.50 6.56
CA SER A 238 18.90 -3.51 7.47
C SER A 238 18.04 -3.22 8.70
N PHE A 239 16.71 -3.37 8.60
CA PHE A 239 15.80 -3.16 9.73
C PHE A 239 15.76 -4.37 10.67
N THR A 240 15.97 -5.57 10.14
CA THR A 240 15.86 -6.84 10.88
C THR A 240 17.19 -7.34 11.41
N SER A 241 18.28 -6.60 11.21
CA SER A 241 19.61 -6.94 11.73
C SER A 241 19.86 -6.28 13.08
N ASP A 242 20.36 -7.05 14.04
CA ASP A 242 20.74 -6.61 15.40
C ASP A 242 21.80 -5.50 15.42
N ALA A 243 22.46 -5.22 14.29
CA ALA A 243 23.51 -4.22 14.19
C ALA A 243 22.99 -2.76 14.11
N SER A 244 21.68 -2.52 14.07
CA SER A 244 21.14 -1.16 13.94
C SER A 244 21.06 -0.44 15.30
N GLY A 245 22.08 0.36 15.60
CA GLY A 245 22.13 1.18 16.82
C GLY A 245 20.96 2.19 16.90
N GLN A 246 20.45 2.37 18.13
CA GLN A 246 19.45 3.37 18.56
C GLN A 246 18.45 3.77 17.48
N GLN A 247 17.51 2.87 17.19
CA GLN A 247 16.30 3.26 16.49
C GLN A 247 15.50 4.22 17.39
N ASN A 248 14.99 5.31 16.81
CA ASN A 248 14.15 6.25 17.55
C ASN A 248 12.97 5.47 18.13
N GLN A 249 12.87 5.44 19.46
CA GLN A 249 11.99 4.63 20.31
C GLN A 249 10.47 4.80 20.04
N HIS A 250 10.12 5.62 19.07
CA HIS A 250 8.76 6.02 18.77
C HIS A 250 8.43 5.89 17.29
N GLN A 251 9.20 5.24 16.41
CA GLN A 251 8.82 5.14 14.99
C GLN A 251 9.07 3.77 14.39
N HIS A 252 8.01 3.07 13.98
CA HIS A 252 8.18 1.80 13.30
C HIS A 252 8.78 2.01 11.90
N PRO A 253 9.93 1.41 11.57
CA PRO A 253 10.65 1.64 10.31
C PRO A 253 9.84 1.28 9.07
N PHE A 254 8.95 0.29 9.18
CA PHE A 254 8.15 -0.17 8.04
C PHE A 254 7.15 0.90 7.58
N ILE A 255 6.40 1.48 8.54
CA ILE A 255 5.45 2.57 8.27
C ILE A 255 6.20 3.79 7.76
N SER A 256 7.32 4.11 8.41
CA SER A 256 8.15 5.24 8.00
C SER A 256 8.59 5.08 6.55
N TYR A 257 9.22 3.95 6.21
CA TYR A 257 9.68 3.66 4.86
C TYR A 257 8.54 3.68 3.84
N LEU A 258 7.40 3.06 4.14
CA LEU A 258 6.21 3.10 3.29
C LEU A 258 5.78 4.54 2.98
N LEU A 259 5.64 5.40 3.99
CA LEU A 259 5.24 6.79 3.81
C LEU A 259 6.30 7.60 3.03
N GLN A 260 7.59 7.35 3.25
CA GLN A 260 8.64 7.98 2.44
C GLN A 260 8.52 7.59 0.97
N ARG A 261 8.19 6.32 0.69
CA ARG A 261 8.03 5.82 -0.67
C ARG A 261 6.77 6.36 -1.33
N ILE A 262 5.64 6.37 -0.63
CA ILE A 262 4.40 7.01 -1.07
C ILE A 262 4.66 8.47 -1.46
N GLY A 263 5.32 9.22 -0.57
CA GLY A 263 5.68 10.62 -0.79
C GLY A 263 6.69 10.85 -1.91
N LYS A 264 7.45 9.84 -2.32
CA LYS A 264 8.31 9.93 -3.50
C LYS A 264 7.53 9.65 -4.78
N ILE A 265 6.57 8.72 -4.73
CA ILE A 265 5.77 8.34 -5.90
C ILE A 265 4.84 9.50 -6.28
N THR A 266 4.36 10.33 -5.34
CA THR A 266 3.56 11.53 -5.67
C THR A 266 4.23 12.48 -6.65
N PHE A 267 5.57 12.58 -6.66
CA PHE A 267 6.29 13.42 -7.63
C PHE A 267 6.37 12.83 -9.04
N GLN A 268 5.88 11.60 -9.22
CA GLN A 268 5.93 10.84 -10.48
C GLN A 268 4.53 10.57 -11.04
N MET A 269 3.48 11.07 -10.37
CA MET A 269 2.07 10.78 -10.64
C MET A 269 1.37 11.96 -11.31
N ASP A 270 0.24 11.69 -11.96
CA ASP A 270 -0.67 12.70 -12.49
C ASP A 270 -1.43 13.42 -11.36
N ASP A 271 -1.97 14.62 -11.64
CA ASP A 271 -2.62 15.50 -10.64
C ASP A 271 -3.71 14.79 -9.81
N ASN A 272 -4.51 13.91 -10.45
CA ASN A 272 -5.59 13.18 -9.79
C ASN A 272 -5.05 12.15 -8.77
N GLN A 273 -4.02 11.39 -9.13
CA GLN A 273 -3.36 10.44 -8.22
C GLN A 273 -2.63 11.18 -7.10
N MET A 274 -2.01 12.32 -7.42
CA MET A 274 -1.39 13.21 -6.45
C MET A 274 -2.41 13.59 -5.36
N LYS A 275 -3.59 14.09 -5.77
CA LYS A 275 -4.70 14.46 -4.86
C LYS A 275 -5.13 13.29 -3.96
N ILE A 276 -5.22 12.08 -4.50
CA ILE A 276 -5.54 10.87 -3.72
C ILE A 276 -4.50 10.63 -2.62
N VAL A 277 -3.21 10.66 -2.98
CA VAL A 277 -2.13 10.42 -2.01
C VAL A 277 -2.09 11.51 -0.94
N PHE A 278 -2.33 12.77 -1.30
CA PHE A 278 -2.40 13.86 -0.32
C PHE A 278 -3.58 13.71 0.63
N ASN A 279 -4.74 13.31 0.13
CA ASN A 279 -5.89 12.99 0.99
C ASN A 279 -5.58 11.80 1.91
N CYS A 280 -4.84 10.80 1.44
CA CYS A 280 -4.33 9.72 2.28
C CYS A 280 -3.43 10.27 3.40
N PHE A 281 -2.41 11.07 3.08
CA PHE A 281 -1.56 11.69 4.09
C PHE A 281 -2.37 12.54 5.09
N LYS A 282 -3.34 13.33 4.61
CA LYS A 282 -4.22 14.14 5.47
C LYS A 282 -4.99 13.28 6.47
N SER A 283 -5.49 12.13 6.05
CA SER A 283 -6.27 11.21 6.90
C SER A 283 -5.41 10.39 7.86
N VAL A 284 -4.20 10.00 7.44
CA VAL A 284 -3.29 9.18 8.25
C VAL A 284 -2.54 10.04 9.28
N SER A 285 -2.20 11.28 8.93
CA SER A 285 -1.35 12.17 9.75
C SER A 285 -1.83 12.32 11.21
N PRO A 286 -3.11 12.60 11.52
CA PRO A 286 -3.54 12.79 12.91
C PRO A 286 -3.32 11.55 13.78
N LYS A 287 -3.53 10.35 13.21
CA LYS A 287 -3.35 9.07 13.92
C LYS A 287 -1.88 8.74 14.18
N LEU A 288 -0.98 9.15 13.28
CA LEU A 288 0.47 8.97 13.45
C LEU A 288 1.08 10.05 14.36
N LEU A 289 0.69 11.32 14.18
CA LEU A 289 1.24 12.46 14.93
C LEU A 289 0.82 12.47 16.41
N GLY A 290 -0.30 11.83 16.77
CA GLY A 290 -0.68 11.64 18.17
C GLY A 290 0.36 10.84 18.96
N CYS A 291 1.07 9.91 18.30
CA CYS A 291 2.11 9.08 18.91
C CYS A 291 3.53 9.62 18.68
N TYR A 292 3.73 10.39 17.60
CA TYR A 292 5.03 10.87 17.18
C TYR A 292 5.17 12.36 17.46
N GLY A 293 5.87 12.70 18.55
CA GLY A 293 6.23 14.08 18.85
C GLY A 293 6.71 14.85 17.60
N ILE A 294 6.34 16.12 17.53
CA ILE A 294 6.43 17.03 16.36
C ILE A 294 7.84 17.11 15.74
N SER A 295 8.88 16.61 16.42
CA SER A 295 10.28 16.68 16.03
C SER A 295 10.80 15.49 15.21
N SER A 296 9.96 14.52 14.83
CA SER A 296 10.40 13.34 14.09
C SER A 296 10.65 13.60 12.59
N PRO A 297 11.60 12.88 11.93
CA PRO A 297 11.84 12.99 10.50
C PRO A 297 10.61 12.70 9.63
N LEU A 298 9.72 11.81 10.11
CA LEU A 298 8.46 11.50 9.47
C LEU A 298 7.48 12.68 9.51
N ALA A 299 7.35 13.34 10.67
CA ALA A 299 6.52 14.54 10.81
C ALA A 299 7.05 15.67 9.92
N MET A 300 8.38 15.81 9.80
CA MET A 300 9.00 16.74 8.86
C MET A 300 8.73 16.36 7.40
N MET A 301 8.81 15.08 7.03
CA MET A 301 8.52 14.60 5.67
C MET A 301 7.06 14.82 5.28
N ILE A 302 6.13 14.39 6.13
CA ILE A 302 4.68 14.62 5.95
C ILE A 302 4.41 16.13 5.85
N SER A 303 5.03 16.94 6.72
CA SER A 303 4.90 18.38 6.71
C SER A 303 5.47 19.03 5.44
N ILE A 304 6.62 18.58 4.94
CA ILE A 304 7.23 19.06 3.69
C ILE A 304 6.35 18.68 2.49
N ILE A 305 5.88 17.43 2.43
CA ILE A 305 4.99 16.93 1.37
C ILE A 305 3.68 17.73 1.36
N MET A 306 3.08 17.95 2.53
CA MET A 306 1.89 18.80 2.69
C MET A 306 2.16 20.26 2.32
N HIS A 307 3.33 20.81 2.65
CA HIS A 307 3.71 22.18 2.31
C HIS A 307 3.88 22.37 0.80
N ILE A 308 4.53 21.41 0.13
CA ILE A 308 4.69 21.42 -1.32
C ILE A 308 3.31 21.39 -2.00
N TYR A 309 2.38 20.56 -1.53
CA TYR A 309 1.03 20.50 -2.07
C TYR A 309 0.23 21.79 -1.84
N CYS A 310 0.32 22.38 -0.65
CA CYS A 310 -0.34 23.64 -0.34
C CYS A 310 0.16 24.78 -1.25
N CYS A 311 1.47 24.79 -1.56
CA CYS A 311 2.06 25.71 -2.53
C CYS A 311 1.63 25.42 -3.99
N CYS A 312 1.35 24.16 -4.35
CA CYS A 312 0.93 23.79 -5.71
C CYS A 312 -0.58 23.96 -5.97
N LEU A 313 -1.45 23.80 -4.97
CA LEU A 313 -2.92 23.76 -5.17
C LEU A 313 -3.74 24.81 -4.42
N CYS A 314 -3.13 25.75 -3.68
CA CYS A 314 -3.81 26.88 -3.03
C CYS A 314 -5.09 26.52 -2.23
N THR A 315 -5.12 25.38 -1.54
CA THR A 315 -6.31 24.98 -0.76
C THR A 315 -6.25 25.49 0.69
N GLU A 316 -7.22 26.31 1.11
CA GLU A 316 -7.26 26.92 2.45
C GLU A 316 -7.33 25.91 3.60
N SER A 317 -7.96 24.75 3.38
CA SER A 317 -8.12 23.71 4.40
C SER A 317 -6.80 23.07 4.87
N LEU A 318 -5.72 23.16 4.06
CA LEU A 318 -4.39 22.66 4.43
C LEU A 318 -3.53 23.69 5.14
N LYS A 319 -3.82 24.99 4.99
CA LYS A 319 -3.10 26.06 5.71
C LYS A 319 -3.22 25.90 7.22
N VAL A 320 -4.41 25.55 7.72
CA VAL A 320 -4.69 25.35 9.15
C VAL A 320 -3.89 24.19 9.75
N ILE A 321 -3.77 23.07 9.01
CA ILE A 321 -2.99 21.89 9.46
C ILE A 321 -1.49 22.22 9.41
N LEU A 322 -1.05 22.90 8.37
CA LEU A 322 0.34 23.37 8.24
C LEU A 322 0.72 24.34 9.35
N GLU A 323 -0.13 25.31 9.70
CA GLU A 323 0.14 26.25 10.80
C GLU A 323 0.35 25.55 12.13
N LYS A 324 -0.51 24.58 12.46
CA LYS A 324 -0.39 23.77 13.68
C LYS A 324 0.91 22.94 13.69
N LEU A 325 1.33 22.40 12.55
CA LEU A 325 2.57 21.60 12.43
C LEU A 325 3.86 22.45 12.33
N PHE A 326 3.79 23.66 11.79
CA PHE A 326 4.97 24.50 11.50
C PHE A 326 5.37 25.44 12.63
N GLN A 327 4.44 25.96 13.45
CA GLN A 327 4.79 26.96 14.47
C GLN A 327 5.92 26.52 15.43
N PRO A 328 5.92 25.27 15.94
CA PRO A 328 7.01 24.79 16.80
C PRO A 328 8.31 24.56 16.01
N ASN A 329 8.21 23.95 14.82
CA ASN A 329 9.36 23.57 14.00
C ASN A 329 10.08 24.77 13.38
N ARG A 330 9.36 25.84 13.01
CA ARG A 330 9.93 27.07 12.47
C ARG A 330 10.81 27.78 13.51
N LYS A 331 10.39 27.78 14.77
CA LYS A 331 11.18 28.33 15.89
C LYS A 331 12.47 27.51 16.09
N ASN A 332 12.37 26.18 16.14
CA ASN A 332 13.54 25.29 16.31
C ASN A 332 14.54 25.36 15.15
N LEU A 333 14.07 25.38 13.91
CA LEU A 333 14.94 25.51 12.73
C LEU A 333 15.58 26.89 12.64
N LYS A 334 14.86 27.95 13.03
CA LYS A 334 15.42 29.31 13.11
C LYS A 334 16.53 29.37 14.16
N VAL A 335 16.30 28.85 15.36
CA VAL A 335 17.32 28.77 16.42
C VAL A 335 18.55 27.97 15.97
N LYS A 336 18.37 26.79 15.35
CA LYS A 336 19.49 26.00 14.81
C LYS A 336 20.23 26.71 13.66
N ARG A 337 19.54 27.50 12.85
CA ARG A 337 20.16 28.29 11.77
C ARG A 337 20.94 29.47 12.34
N ASP A 338 20.38 30.18 13.31
CA ASP A 338 21.00 31.34 13.92
C ASP A 338 22.20 30.95 14.78
N LYS A 339 22.12 29.81 15.50
CA LYS A 339 23.27 29.20 16.18
C LYS A 339 24.44 28.90 15.23
N ARG A 340 24.17 28.27 14.08
CA ARG A 340 25.20 28.00 13.06
C ARG A 340 25.80 29.26 12.48
N LYS A 341 24.99 30.30 12.23
CA LYS A 341 25.49 31.61 11.79
C LYS A 341 26.37 32.28 12.85
N GLN A 342 26.01 32.14 14.13
CA GLN A 342 26.79 32.66 15.25
C GLN A 342 28.13 31.93 15.37
N GLU A 343 28.14 30.60 15.32
CA GLU A 343 29.35 29.77 15.33
C GLU A 343 30.26 30.08 14.13
N GLU A 344 29.70 30.35 12.96
CA GLU A 344 30.44 30.78 11.77
C GLU A 344 31.09 32.16 11.93
N LYS A 345 30.36 33.10 12.54
CA LYS A 345 30.91 34.43 12.87
C LYS A 345 32.02 34.32 13.92
N ILE A 346 31.83 33.51 14.96
CA ILE A 346 32.85 33.26 16.00
C ILE A 346 34.08 32.59 15.37
N MET A 347 33.91 31.58 14.52
CA MET A 347 35.02 30.93 13.83
C MET A 347 35.79 31.89 12.91
N ALA A 348 35.11 32.86 12.30
CA ALA A 348 35.77 33.89 11.51
C ALA A 348 36.71 34.78 12.33
N VAL A 349 36.38 35.00 13.60
CA VAL A 349 37.17 35.83 14.54
C VAL A 349 38.27 35.00 15.22
N VAL A 350 37.95 33.79 15.70
CA VAL A 350 38.87 32.93 16.46
C VAL A 350 39.91 32.24 15.57
N ASN A 351 39.55 31.87 14.33
CA ASN A 351 40.48 31.22 13.40
C ASN A 351 40.18 31.59 11.93
N PRO A 352 40.64 32.76 11.47
CA PRO A 352 40.33 33.29 10.15
C PRO A 352 40.86 32.40 9.02
N THR A 353 42.02 31.78 9.21
CA THR A 353 42.65 30.89 8.23
C THR A 353 41.84 29.62 7.98
N ARG A 354 41.25 29.03 9.04
CA ARG A 354 40.35 27.88 8.94
C ARG A 354 39.04 28.24 8.23
N ASN A 355 38.47 29.42 8.54
CA ASN A 355 37.26 29.90 7.89
C ASN A 355 37.48 30.17 6.38
N ALA A 356 38.61 30.79 6.02
CA ALA A 356 39.00 31.00 4.62
C ALA A 356 39.15 29.68 3.85
N LYS A 357 39.84 28.68 4.44
CA LYS A 357 39.96 27.33 3.85
C LYS A 357 38.59 26.66 3.65
N ARG A 358 37.66 26.81 4.59
CA ARG A 358 36.29 26.31 4.46
C ARG A 358 35.55 26.98 3.30
N LYS A 359 35.61 28.31 3.18
CA LYS A 359 34.98 29.07 2.08
C LYS A 359 35.54 28.64 0.72
N LEU A 360 36.85 28.46 0.61
CA LEU A 360 37.50 27.96 -0.62
C LEU A 360 37.01 26.55 -1.01
N ARG A 361 36.87 25.63 -0.05
CA ARG A 361 36.32 24.28 -0.32
C ARG A 361 34.87 24.34 -0.81
N ILE A 362 34.04 25.19 -0.22
CA ILE A 362 32.64 25.37 -0.63
C ILE A 362 32.57 25.96 -2.05
N ALA A 363 33.36 26.99 -2.34
CA ALA A 363 33.46 27.58 -3.67
C ALA A 363 33.93 26.56 -4.72
N ALA A 364 34.91 25.73 -4.39
CA ALA A 364 35.38 24.64 -5.27
C ALA A 364 34.27 23.61 -5.55
N LYS A 365 33.50 23.21 -4.53
CA LYS A 365 32.33 22.33 -4.71
C LYS A 365 31.27 22.94 -5.63
N HIS A 366 30.96 24.23 -5.47
CA HIS A 366 30.00 24.92 -6.35
C HIS A 366 30.51 25.01 -7.79
N ARG A 367 31.80 25.32 -7.99
CA ARG A 367 32.41 25.30 -9.34
C ARG A 367 32.34 23.91 -9.98
N ALA A 368 32.65 22.85 -9.23
CA ALA A 368 32.56 21.47 -9.71
C ALA A 368 31.11 21.07 -10.05
N HIS A 369 30.14 21.45 -9.22
CA HIS A 369 28.73 21.19 -9.50
C HIS A 369 28.23 21.96 -10.73
N LYS A 370 28.62 23.24 -10.89
CA LYS A 370 28.31 24.04 -12.08
C LYS A 370 28.90 23.42 -13.35
N LYS A 371 30.16 22.95 -13.30
CA LYS A 371 30.80 22.22 -14.41
C LYS A 371 30.04 20.95 -14.80
N ARG A 372 29.64 20.13 -13.81
CA ARG A 372 28.82 18.93 -14.06
C ARG A 372 27.49 19.28 -14.72
N LYS A 373 26.78 20.30 -14.21
CA LYS A 373 25.50 20.74 -14.77
C LYS A 373 25.64 21.21 -16.23
N ILE A 374 26.68 21.98 -16.54
CA ILE A 374 26.97 22.44 -17.91
C ILE A 374 27.32 21.26 -18.82
N MET A 375 28.15 20.32 -18.37
CA MET A 375 28.48 19.09 -19.12
C MET A 375 27.23 18.27 -19.43
N THR A 376 26.37 18.04 -18.44
CA THR A 376 25.09 17.31 -18.62
C THR A 376 24.16 18.03 -19.61
N MET A 377 24.04 19.36 -19.52
CA MET A 377 23.23 20.14 -20.45
C MET A 377 23.81 20.17 -21.87
N LYS A 378 25.14 20.12 -22.03
CA LYS A 378 25.77 20.01 -23.35
C LYS A 378 25.56 18.63 -23.94
N MET A 379 25.77 17.55 -23.20
CA MET A 379 25.60 16.18 -23.72
C MET A 379 24.17 15.89 -24.20
N GLY A 380 23.15 16.42 -23.50
CA GLY A 380 21.75 16.30 -23.93
C GLY A 380 21.35 17.17 -25.13
N ARG A 381 22.29 17.90 -25.75
CA ARG A 381 22.08 18.68 -26.99
C ARG A 381 22.75 18.06 -28.22
N TRP A 382 23.55 17.01 -28.02
CA TRP A 382 24.28 16.27 -29.06
C TRP A 382 23.87 14.78 -29.14
N MET A 383 22.95 14.35 -28.27
CA MET A 383 22.06 13.19 -28.47
C MET A 383 20.67 13.74 -28.72
#